data_AF-A0A374AF09-F1
#
_entry.id   AF-A0A374AF09-F1
#
_cell.length_a   1.000
_cell.length_b   1.000
_cell.length_c   1.000
_cell.angle_alpha   90.00
_cell.angle_beta   90.00
_cell.angle_gamma   90.00
#
_symmetry.space_group_name_H-M   'P 1'
#
loop_
_entity.id
_entity.type
_entity.pdbx_description
1 polymer ?
#
loop_
_entity_poly.entity_id
_entity_poly.type
_entity_poly.pdbx_seq_one_letter_code
_entity_poly.pdbx_strand_id
1 'polypeptide(L)' 'MDSMVYRLTYVADSYDLVTHLYFVDRAKAEAMYREKLAKVSFYRNGYIYLHTMKENADGVLDIDEVIDSKNF' A
#
# COMPACT_ATOMS: atom_id res chain seq x y z
N MET A 1 -19.53 11.75 -0.42
CA MET A 1 -18.46 11.82 -1.42
C MET A 1 -17.79 10.47 -1.34
N ASP A 2 -17.78 9.71 -2.43
CA ASP A 2 -17.17 8.38 -2.45
C ASP A 2 -15.65 8.59 -2.53
N SER A 3 -15.03 8.81 -1.37
CA SER A 3 -13.62 9.22 -1.28
C SER A 3 -12.73 8.01 -1.43
N MET A 4 -12.15 7.84 -2.61
CA MET A 4 -11.18 6.78 -2.88
C MET A 4 -9.81 7.16 -2.31
N VAL A 5 -9.26 6.32 -1.44
CA VAL A 5 -7.92 6.45 -0.85
C VAL A 5 -7.06 5.30 -1.35
N TYR A 6 -5.76 5.52 -1.49
CA TYR A 6 -4.81 4.49 -1.90
C TYR A 6 -3.86 4.25 -0.75
N ARG A 7 -3.65 3.00 -0.35
CA ARG A 7 -2.69 2.65 0.70
C ARG A 7 -1.58 1.76 0.13
N LEU A 8 -0.35 2.20 0.32
CA LEU A 8 0.85 1.42 0.11
C LEU A 8 1.25 0.75 1.42
N THR A 9 1.37 -0.56 1.43
CA THR A 9 1.79 -1.35 2.60
C THR A 9 3.03 -2.15 2.27
N TYR A 10 4.06 -2.11 3.12
CA TYR A 10 5.25 -2.94 2.91
C TYR A 10 5.93 -3.36 4.21
N VAL A 11 6.66 -4.47 4.15
CA VAL A 11 7.56 -4.95 5.21
C VAL A 11 8.98 -5.02 4.64
N ALA A 12 9.88 -4.27 5.26
CA ALA A 12 11.27 -4.15 4.84
C ALA A 12 12.21 -4.18 6.04
N ASP A 13 13.45 -4.61 5.83
CA ASP A 13 14.56 -4.65 6.81
C ASP A 13 14.38 -5.64 7.99
N SER A 14 13.19 -5.76 8.58
CA SER A 14 12.84 -6.73 9.63
C SER A 14 11.36 -7.10 9.58
N TYR A 15 11.00 -8.31 10.01
CA TYR A 15 9.60 -8.79 10.07
C TYR A 15 8.69 -7.96 10.96
N ASP A 16 9.27 -7.20 11.89
CA ASP A 16 8.52 -6.49 12.93
C ASP A 16 7.97 -5.13 12.47
N LEU A 17 8.37 -4.63 11.29
CA LEU A 17 7.98 -3.29 10.83
C LEU A 17 7.13 -3.34 9.56
N VAL A 18 5.81 -3.30 9.74
CA VAL A 18 4.85 -3.03 8.67
C VAL A 18 4.66 -1.51 8.53
N THR A 19 4.90 -0.97 7.34
CA THR A 19 4.68 0.45 7.02
C THR A 19 3.43 0.62 6.18
N HIS A 20 2.58 1.59 6.53
CA HIS A 20 1.42 2.00 5.75
C HIS A 20 1.54 3.48 5.34
N LEU A 21 1.40 3.77 4.05
CA LEU A 21 1.35 5.14 3.52
C LEU A 21 0.03 5.34 2.78
N TYR A 22 -0.64 6.46 3.02
CA TYR A 22 -1.95 6.77 2.45
C TYR A 22 -1.86 7.94 1.47
N PHE A 23 -2.59 7.84 0.37
CA PHE A 23 -2.61 8.82 -0.71
C PHE A 23 -4.04 9.05 -1.18
N VAL A 24 -4.38 10.29 -1.51
CA VAL A 24 -5.64 10.62 -2.20
C VAL A 24 -5.46 10.58 -3.73
N ASP A 25 -4.22 10.77 -4.20
CA ASP A 25 -3.87 10.75 -5.61
C ASP A 25 -3.29 9.39 -6.03
N ARG A 26 -3.92 8.77 -7.03
CA ARG A 26 -3.51 7.46 -7.55
C ARG A 26 -2.10 7.46 -8.13
N ALA A 27 -1.78 8.47 -8.94
CA ALA A 27 -0.51 8.52 -9.66
C ALA A 27 0.67 8.65 -8.69
N LYS A 28 0.51 9.44 -7.62
CA LYS A 28 1.49 9.53 -6.52
C LYS A 28 1.65 8.20 -5.78
N ALA A 29 0.55 7.50 -5.51
CA ALA A 29 0.60 6.19 -4.85
C ALA A 29 1.36 5.15 -5.70
N GLU A 30 1.05 5.08 -6.99
CA GLU A 30 1.74 4.19 -7.94
C GLU A 30 3.22 4.54 -8.11
N ALA A 31 3.55 5.84 -8.18
CA ALA A 31 4.95 6.29 -8.27
C ALA A 31 5.74 5.89 -7.01
N MET A 32 5.15 6.07 -5.82
CA MET A 32 5.76 5.65 -4.57
C MET A 32 5.92 4.13 -4.47
N TYR A 33 4.93 3.36 -4.91
CA TYR A 33 5.04 1.90 -4.97
C TYR A 33 6.23 1.47 -5.84
N ARG A 34 6.35 2.01 -7.06
CA ARG A 34 7.46 1.71 -7.97
C ARG A 34 8.80 2.14 -7.41
N GLU A 35 8.87 3.30 -6.76
CA GLU A 35 10.09 3.77 -6.10
C GLU A 35 10.52 2.80 -4.98
N LYS A 36 9.61 2.43 -4.09
CA LYS A 36 9.91 1.51 -2.99
C LYS A 36 10.31 0.15 -3.51
N LEU A 37 9.60 -0.35 -4.52
CA LEU A 37 9.93 -1.62 -5.17
C LEU A 37 11.37 -1.66 -5.72
N ALA A 38 11.87 -0.54 -6.25
CA ALA A 38 13.21 -0.46 -6.82
C ALA A 38 14.32 -0.18 -5.80
N LYS A 39 14.02 0.52 -4.71
CA LYS A 39 15.03 1.02 -3.74
C LYS A 39 15.07 0.27 -2.41
N VAL A 40 13.96 -0.33 -2.00
CA VAL A 40 13.85 -1.02 -0.70
C VAL A 40 14.41 -2.43 -0.82
N SER A 41 15.23 -2.81 0.15
CA SER A 41 15.69 -4.20 0.29
C SER A 41 14.65 -4.99 1.10
N PHE A 42 14.07 -6.00 0.47
CA PHE A 42 13.08 -6.88 1.09
C PHE A 42 13.77 -8.14 1.64
N TYR A 43 13.28 -8.64 2.77
CA TYR A 43 13.73 -9.91 3.36
C TYR A 43 13.08 -11.11 2.61
N ARG A 44 13.54 -12.33 2.89
CA ARG A 44 13.09 -13.61 2.27
C ARG A 44 11.58 -13.94 2.36
N ASN A 45 10.81 -13.18 3.11
CA ASN A 45 9.34 -13.24 3.10
C ASN A 45 8.74 -11.81 3.22
N GLY A 46 9.47 -10.82 2.72
CA GLY A 46 9.00 -9.43 2.67
C GLY A 46 7.91 -9.29 1.62
N TYR A 47 7.14 -8.21 1.74
CA TYR A 47 6.07 -7.92 0.79
C TYR A 47 5.86 -6.43 0.60
N ILE A 48 5.23 -6.09 -0.52
CA ILE A 48 4.73 -4.76 -0.83
C ILE A 48 3.40 -4.87 -1.57
N TYR A 49 2.40 -4.12 -1.11
CA TYR A 49 1.04 -4.10 -1.62
C TYR A 49 0.59 -2.67 -1.86
N LEU A 50 -0.05 -2.43 -3.01
CA LEU A 50 -0.79 -1.22 -3.28
C LEU A 50 -2.26 -1.58 -3.46
N HIS A 51 -3.15 -0.91 -2.73
CA HIS A 51 -4.58 -1.16 -2.78
C HIS A 51 -5.38 0.13 -2.71
N THR A 52 -6.60 0.07 -3.23
CA THR A 52 -7.63 1.07 -3.02
C THR A 52 -8.36 0.82 -1.71
N MET A 53 -8.78 1.91 -1.09
CA MET A 53 -9.55 1.92 0.12
C MET A 53 -10.76 2.83 -0.07
N LYS A 54 -11.91 2.35 0.39
CA LYS A 54 -13.17 3.06 0.30
C LYS A 54 -13.77 3.17 1.68
N GLU A 55 -14.33 4.34 1.97
CA GLU A 55 -15.06 4.56 3.21
C GLU A 55 -16.39 3.79 3.16
N ASN A 56 -16.61 2.93 4.15
CA ASN A 56 -17.85 2.17 4.31
C ASN A 56 -18.96 3.03 4.94
N ALA A 57 -20.16 2.46 5.11
CA ALA A 57 -21.32 3.18 5.66
C ALA A 57 -21.12 3.70 7.09
N ASP A 58 -20.17 3.12 7.84
CA ASP A 58 -19.81 3.50 9.21
C ASP A 58 -18.68 4.54 9.26
N GLY A 59 -18.20 5.03 8.11
CA GLY A 59 -17.11 5.99 8.04
C GLY A 59 -15.72 5.37 8.20
N VAL A 60 -15.60 4.03 8.10
CA VAL A 60 -14.33 3.32 8.24
C VAL A 60 -13.75 3.05 6.86
N LEU A 61 -12.46 3.33 6.69
CA LEU A 61 -11.75 3.00 5.45
C LEU A 61 -11.48 1.49 5.41
N ASP A 62 -12.17 0.80 4.51
CA ASP A 62 -11.96 -0.61 4.21
C ASP A 62 -11.14 -0.79 2.94
N ILE A 63 -10.46 -1.93 2.85
CA ILE A 63 -9.77 -2.33 1.61
C ILE A 63 -10.83 -2.72 0.60
N ASP A 64 -10.79 -2.07 -0.56
CA ASP A 64 -11.72 -2.32 -1.66
C ASP A 64 -11.09 -3.26 -2.69
N GLU A 65 -9.95 -2.89 -3.27
CA GLU A 65 -9.27 -3.68 -4.30
C GLU A 65 -7.74 -3.65 -4.15
N VAL A 66 -7.08 -4.79 -4.43
CA VAL A 66 -5.62 -4.83 -4.57
C VAL A 66 -5.23 -4.43 -5.99
N ILE A 67 -4.48 -3.33 -6.12
CA ILE A 67 -4.00 -2.80 -7.40
C ILE A 67 -2.75 -3.55 -7.87
N ASP A 68 -1.80 -3.75 -6.96
CA ASP A 68 -0.56 -4.47 -7.24
C ASP A 68 0.02 -5.10 -5.97
N SER A 69 0.75 -6.19 -6.13
CA SER A 69 1.30 -6.98 -5.04
C SER A 69 2.58 -7.71 -5.45
N LYS A 70 3.57 -7.73 -4.55
CA LYS A 70 4.76 -8.55 -4.73
C LYS A 70 5.28 -9.13 -3.42
N ASN A 71 5.66 -10.40 -3.49
CA ASN A 71 6.30 -11.16 -2.42
C ASN A 71 7.76 -11.44 -2.80
N PHE A 72 8.64 -11.48 -1.80
CA PHE A 72 10.10 -11.63 -1.95
C PHE A 72 10.62 -12.79 -1.11
#